data_AF-A0AAD6Z899-F1
#
_entry.id   AF-A0AAD6Z899-F1
#
_cell.length_a   1.000
_cell.length_b   1.000
_cell.length_c   1.000
_cell.angle_alpha   90.00
_cell.angle_beta   90.00
_cell.angle_gamma   90.00
#
_symmetry.space_group_name_H-M   'P 1'
#
loop_
_entity.id
_entity.type
_entity.pdbx_description
1 polymer ?
#
loop_
_entity_poly.entity_id
_entity_poly.type
_entity_poly.pdbx_seq_one_letter_code
_entity_poly.pdbx_strand_id
1 'polypeptide(L)'
;LDWTPGHINIPGNEATDEAAKRAALEGRFGMTSVATSLSYSKSTLVLTHARLLQETAKKEFKRSPRYQRIKDVDDSLPSPKFPLPLGKGLRAPDFAFLQ
;
A
#
# COMPACT_ATOMS: atom_id res chain seq x y z
N LEU A 1 5.32 0.96 15.35
CA LEU A 1 4.51 0.62 16.54
C LEU A 1 3.23 1.42 16.41
N ASP A 2 2.14 0.76 16.04
CA ASP A 2 0.83 1.40 15.85
C ASP A 2 0.02 1.12 17.12
N TRP A 3 -0.53 2.17 17.75
CA TRP A 3 -1.39 2.03 18.92
C TRP A 3 -2.76 1.54 18.45
N THR A 4 -3.21 0.38 18.93
CA THR A 4 -4.55 -0.15 18.64
C THR A 4 -5.49 0.13 19.81
N PRO A 5 -6.75 0.50 19.54
CA PRO A 5 -7.75 0.67 20.59
C PRO A 5 -8.04 -0.67 21.26
N GLY A 6 -8.08 -0.69 22.59
CA GLY A 6 -8.23 -1.91 23.41
C GLY A 6 -9.64 -2.51 23.45
N HIS A 7 -10.51 -2.20 22.50
CA HIS A 7 -11.87 -2.75 22.45
C HIS A 7 -11.82 -4.23 22.01
N ILE A 8 -12.52 -5.08 22.76
CA ILE A 8 -12.86 -6.49 22.51
C ILE A 8 -13.21 -6.77 21.03
N ASN A 9 -12.78 -7.92 20.51
CA ASN A 9 -12.93 -8.45 19.15
C ASN A 9 -11.82 -8.13 18.13
N ILE A 10 -10.59 -7.86 18.58
CA ILE A 10 -9.41 -7.96 17.70
C ILE A 10 -8.72 -9.28 18.04
N PRO A 11 -8.88 -10.35 17.23
CA PRO A 11 -8.39 -11.69 17.57
C PRO A 11 -6.89 -11.72 17.89
N GLY A 12 -6.09 -10.88 17.23
CA GLY A 12 -4.65 -10.75 17.51
C GLY A 12 -4.32 -10.11 18.85
N ASN A 13 -5.11 -9.11 19.29
CA ASN A 13 -4.93 -8.49 20.60
C ASN A 13 -5.35 -9.44 21.72
N GLU A 14 -6.44 -10.19 21.52
CA GLU A 14 -6.94 -11.17 22.49
C GLU A 14 -5.96 -12.32 22.70
N ALA A 15 -5.41 -12.89 21.61
CA ALA A 15 -4.38 -13.92 21.70
C ALA A 15 -3.12 -13.43 22.43
N THR A 16 -2.74 -12.16 22.22
CA THR A 16 -1.60 -11.53 22.89
C THR A 16 -1.89 -11.31 24.39
N ASP A 17 -3.09 -10.86 24.74
CA ASP A 17 -3.51 -10.66 26.12
C ASP A 17 -3.63 -11.98 26.89
N GLU A 18 -4.16 -13.03 26.28
CA GLU A 18 -4.16 -14.38 26.88
C GLU A 18 -2.75 -14.92 27.10
N ALA A 19 -1.86 -14.75 26.11
CA ALA A 19 -0.47 -15.16 26.25
C ALA A 19 0.25 -14.37 27.36
N ALA A 20 -0.01 -13.07 27.47
CA ALA A 20 0.51 -12.24 28.55
C ALA A 20 -0.01 -12.67 29.92
N LYS A 21 -1.32 -12.96 30.05
CA LYS A 21 -1.92 -13.48 31.29
C LYS A 21 -1.32 -14.82 31.71
N ARG A 22 -1.16 -15.76 30.77
CA ARG A 22 -0.51 -17.07 31.06
C ARG A 22 0.95 -16.88 31.45
N ALA A 23 1.70 -16.03 30.76
CA ALA A 23 3.09 -15.74 31.08
C ALA A 23 3.27 -15.09 32.47
N ALA A 24 2.35 -14.19 32.87
CA ALA A 24 2.35 -13.58 34.19
C ALA A 24 2.07 -14.58 35.32
N LEU A 25 1.24 -15.61 35.06
CA LEU A 25 0.92 -16.66 36.02
C LEU A 25 2.01 -17.73 36.13
N GLU A 26 2.64 -18.09 35.01
CA GLU A 26 3.59 -19.21 34.95
C GLU A 26 5.05 -18.79 35.11
N GLY A 27 5.35 -17.49 35.07
CA GLY A 27 6.69 -16.93 35.24
C GLY A 27 7.69 -17.30 34.14
N ARG A 28 7.22 -17.92 33.03
CA ARG A 28 8.05 -18.37 31.92
C ARG A 28 7.86 -17.44 30.72
N PHE A 29 8.93 -16.70 30.40
CA PHE A 29 9.04 -15.90 29.19
C PHE A 29 9.34 -16.79 27.98
N GLY A 30 8.35 -17.57 27.55
CA GLY A 30 8.38 -18.14 26.21
C GLY A 30 7.87 -17.08 25.26
N MET A 31 8.77 -16.29 24.66
CA MET A 31 8.42 -15.37 23.59
C MET A 31 7.95 -16.20 22.39
N THR A 32 6.66 -16.57 22.38
CA THR A 32 6.02 -17.06 21.18
C THR A 32 6.02 -15.90 20.22
N SER A 33 7.00 -15.89 19.33
CA SER A 33 7.07 -14.94 18.23
C SER A 33 5.79 -15.11 17.42
N VAL A 34 4.76 -14.32 17.74
CA VAL A 34 3.64 -14.07 16.83
C VAL A 34 4.19 -13.18 15.73
N ALA A 35 5.11 -13.74 14.95
CA ALA A 35 5.54 -13.20 13.68
C ALA A 35 4.45 -13.57 12.68
N THR A 36 3.27 -12.96 12.82
CA THR A 36 2.40 -12.78 11.66
C THR A 36 3.13 -11.76 10.79
N SER A 37 4.10 -12.24 10.02
CA SER A 37 4.74 -11.45 8.97
C SER A 37 3.61 -10.91 8.11
N LEU A 38 3.31 -9.61 8.27
CA LEU A 38 2.30 -8.95 7.48
C LEU A 38 2.70 -9.19 6.03
N SER A 39 1.85 -9.86 5.26
CA SER A 39 2.19 -10.40 3.94
C SER A 39 2.77 -9.35 3.00
N TYR A 40 2.43 -8.08 3.22
CA TYR A 40 3.03 -6.94 2.54
C TYR A 40 3.29 -5.78 3.51
N SER A 41 4.45 -5.14 3.35
CA SER A 41 4.73 -3.85 4.00
C SER A 41 3.87 -2.75 3.38
N LYS A 42 3.30 -1.86 4.22
CA LYS A 42 2.57 -0.66 3.77
C LYS A 42 3.38 0.16 2.77
N SER A 43 4.70 0.30 2.99
CA SER A 43 5.57 1.05 2.09
C SER A 43 5.67 0.39 0.72
N THR A 44 5.72 -0.94 0.66
CA THR A 44 5.73 -1.70 -0.58
C THR A 44 4.44 -1.49 -1.37
N LEU A 45 3.28 -1.53 -0.70
CA LEU A 45 1.98 -1.27 -1.35
C LEU A 45 1.89 0.14 -1.94
N VAL A 46 2.37 1.16 -1.22
CA VAL A 46 2.39 2.54 -1.73
C VAL A 46 3.33 2.67 -2.93
N LEU A 47 4.51 2.05 -2.87
CA LEU A 47 5.49 2.09 -3.97
C LEU A 47 4.98 1.37 -5.22
N THR A 48 4.37 0.19 -5.08
CA THR A 48 3.81 -0.55 -6.21
C THR A 48 2.67 0.21 -6.85
N HIS A 49 1.77 0.78 -6.05
CA HIS A 49 0.67 1.60 -6.55
C HIS A 49 1.17 2.86 -7.25
N ALA A 50 2.14 3.58 -6.68
CA ALA A 50 2.74 4.75 -7.31
C ALA A 50 3.40 4.42 -8.66
N ARG A 51 4.08 3.26 -8.75
CA ARG A 51 4.68 2.78 -10.01
C ARG A 51 3.62 2.50 -11.06
N LEU A 52 2.53 1.84 -10.70
CA LEU A 52 1.41 1.59 -11.62
C LEU A 52 0.82 2.90 -12.17
N LEU A 53 0.61 3.90 -11.30
CA LEU A 53 0.12 5.21 -11.73
C LEU A 53 1.08 5.93 -12.70
N GLN A 54 2.38 5.82 -12.48
CA GLN A 54 3.36 6.38 -13.40
C GLN A 54 3.33 5.69 -14.76
N GLU A 55 3.18 4.37 -14.79
CA GLU A 55 3.10 3.60 -16.03
C GLU A 55 1.83 3.92 -16.82
N THR A 56 0.67 4.05 -16.15
CA THR A 56 -0.59 4.45 -16.80
C THR A 56 -0.51 5.88 -17.32
N ALA A 57 0.01 6.83 -16.52
CA ALA A 57 0.21 8.21 -16.95
C ALA A 57 1.13 8.31 -18.18
N LYS A 58 2.20 7.51 -18.24
CA LYS A 58 3.09 7.45 -19.41
C LYS A 58 2.36 6.95 -20.65
N LYS A 59 1.54 5.91 -20.53
CA LYS A 59 0.74 5.38 -21.65
C LYS A 59 -0.25 6.42 -22.16
N GLU A 60 -0.99 7.06 -21.27
CA GLU A 60 -1.96 8.10 -21.63
C GLU A 60 -1.29 9.32 -22.26
N PHE A 61 -0.15 9.76 -21.72
CA PHE A 61 0.61 10.85 -22.31
C PHE A 61 1.03 10.52 -23.75
N LYS A 62 1.60 9.33 -23.98
CA LYS A 62 2.01 8.86 -25.32
C LYS A 62 0.84 8.80 -26.31
N ARG A 63 -0.36 8.48 -25.84
CA ARG A 63 -1.58 8.46 -26.66
C ARG A 63 -2.08 9.86 -27.03
N SER A 64 -1.70 10.89 -26.27
CA SER A 64 -2.20 12.24 -26.47
C SER A 64 -1.65 12.89 -27.76
N PRO A 65 -2.42 13.77 -28.43
CA PRO A 65 -1.92 14.57 -29.55
C PRO A 65 -0.74 15.47 -29.16
N ARG A 66 -0.64 15.83 -27.87
CA ARG A 66 0.44 16.64 -27.33
C ARG A 66 1.78 15.90 -27.42
N TYR A 67 1.81 14.59 -27.15
CA TYR A 67 3.04 13.80 -27.26
C TYR A 67 3.59 13.78 -28.68
N GLN A 68 2.71 13.67 -29.68
CA GLN A 68 3.14 13.68 -31.09
C GLN A 68 3.91 14.94 -31.49
N ARG A 69 3.58 16.09 -30.87
CA ARG A 69 4.25 17.37 -31.16
C ARG A 69 5.54 17.57 -30.39
N ILE A 70 5.68 16.93 -29.23
CA ILE A 70 6.78 17.20 -28.29
C ILE A 70 7.86 16.12 -28.35
N LYS A 71 7.53 14.88 -28.76
CA LYS A 71 8.51 13.78 -28.86
C LYS A 71 9.78 14.19 -29.62
N ASP A 72 9.63 14.95 -30.71
CA ASP A 72 10.76 15.34 -31.56
C ASP A 72 11.65 16.43 -30.91
N VAL A 73 11.14 17.09 -29.86
CA VAL A 73 11.85 18.12 -29.08
C VAL A 73 12.45 17.54 -27.81
N ASP A 74 11.70 16.70 -27.11
CA ASP A 74 12.11 16.10 -25.83
C ASP A 74 11.44 14.72 -25.62
N ASP A 75 12.20 13.67 -25.89
CA ASP A 75 11.83 12.28 -25.66
C ASP A 75 11.85 11.87 -24.18
N SER A 76 12.38 12.70 -23.29
CA SER A 76 12.42 12.42 -21.84
C SER A 76 11.06 12.63 -21.15
N LEU A 77 10.07 13.11 -21.90
CA LEU A 77 8.71 13.34 -21.39
C LEU A 77 7.85 12.06 -21.41
N PRO A 78 6.97 11.89 -20.40
CA PRO A 78 6.66 12.84 -19.32
C PRO A 78 7.72 12.83 -18.20
N SER A 79 8.08 14.03 -17.73
CA SER A 79 9.15 14.22 -16.75
C SER A 79 8.84 13.53 -15.42
N PRO A 80 9.81 12.81 -14.81
CA PRO A 80 9.63 12.21 -13.50
C PRO A 80 9.45 13.25 -12.37
N LYS A 81 9.88 14.50 -12.61
CA LYS A 81 9.77 15.60 -11.64
C LYS A 81 8.35 16.16 -11.55
N PHE A 82 7.57 16.04 -12.61
CA PHE A 82 6.19 16.53 -12.70
C PHE A 82 5.29 15.36 -13.11
N PRO A 83 5.04 14.39 -12.21
CA PRO A 83 4.06 13.36 -12.49
C PRO A 83 2.74 14.05 -12.80
N LEU A 84 2.19 13.76 -13.98
CA LEU A 84 0.91 14.34 -14.40
C LEU A 84 -0.11 14.06 -13.29
N PRO A 85 -0.83 15.09 -12.81
CA PRO A 85 -1.92 14.85 -11.88
C PRO A 85 -2.96 14.03 -12.66
N LEU A 86 -3.02 12.72 -12.38
CA LEU A 86 -4.17 11.92 -12.74
C LEU A 86 -5.35 12.64 -12.09
N GLY A 87 -6.23 13.19 -12.92
CA GLY A 87 -7.24 14.14 -12.50
C GLY A 87 -8.00 13.64 -11.28
N LYS A 88 -8.24 14.54 -10.32
CA LYS A 88 -9.14 14.31 -9.19
C LYS A 88 -10.53 13.97 -9.75
N GLY A 89 -10.81 12.69 -10.01
CA GLY A 89 -12.03 12.31 -10.71
C GLY A 89 -12.10 10.85 -11.18
N LEU A 90 -10.97 10.17 -11.40
CA LEU A 90 -10.97 8.72 -11.56
C LEU A 90 -10.88 8.08 -10.18
N ARG A 91 -12.05 7.88 -9.55
CA ARG A 91 -12.17 6.85 -8.50
C ARG A 91 -11.56 5.58 -9.08
N ALA A 92 -10.74 4.90 -8.28
CA ALA A 92 -10.31 3.54 -8.58
C ALA A 92 -11.54 2.75 -9.07
N PRO A 93 -11.44 1.90 -10.11
CA PRO A 93 -12.52 0.99 -10.37
C PRO A 93 -12.80 0.26 -9.06
N ASP A 94 -14.03 0.40 -8.56
CA ASP A 94 -14.54 -0.40 -7.46
C ASP A 94 -14.15 -1.84 -7.79
N PHE A 95 -13.25 -2.42 -6.98
CA PHE A 95 -12.95 -3.85 -7.03
C PHE A 95 -14.18 -4.58 -6.50
N ALA A 96 -15.27 -4.54 -7.28
CA ALA A 96 -16.32 -5.52 -7.25
C ALA A 96 -15.82 -6.72 -8.05
N PHE A 97 -16.00 -7.91 -7.45
CA PHE A 97 -15.68 -9.25 -7.96
C PHE A 97 -14.24 -9.74 -7.79
N LEU A 98 -14.05 -10.54 -6.73
CA LEU A 98 -13.78 -11.97 -6.88
C LEU A 98 -14.55 -12.73 -5.78
N GLN A 99 -15.36 -13.70 -6.23
CA GLN A 99 -16.04 -14.70 -5.41
C GLN A 99 -15.04 -15.67 -4.78
#